data_AF-A0A5E6UD38-F1
#
_entry.id   AF-A0A5E6UD38-F1
#
_cell.length_a   1.000
_cell.length_b   1.000
_cell.length_c   1.000
_cell.angle_alpha   90.00
_cell.angle_beta   90.00
_cell.angle_gamma   90.00
#
_symmetry.space_group_name_H-M   'P 1'
#
loop_
_entity.id
_entity.type
_entity.pdbx_description
1 polymer ?
#
loop_
_entity_poly.entity_id
_entity_poly.type
_entity_poly.pdbx_seq_one_letter_code
_entity_poly.pdbx_strand_id
1 'polypeptide(L)'
;MASRYSKFLSISRYTFRRIFLENVYRLFIRHGRILRFMYTIIETDIFKRYAEAIWDEDERDEFINWLAANPLDGDVVPGSGGMRKVRWTRSGMGKRGGTRVIYYNTLSEGSIWLLIAYTKAKFDDLPLAFLKQLKEEISDGR
;
A
#
# COMPACT_ATOMS: atom_id res chain seq x y z
N MET A 1 -12.84 25.68 -3.03
CA MET A 1 -12.92 24.38 -2.33
C MET A 1 -13.38 23.21 -3.23
N ALA A 2 -14.20 23.42 -4.27
CA ALA A 2 -14.67 22.35 -5.16
C ALA A 2 -13.67 21.85 -6.24
N SER A 3 -12.57 22.56 -6.47
CA SER A 3 -11.64 22.25 -7.58
C SER A 3 -10.66 21.09 -7.29
N ARG A 4 -10.40 20.75 -6.01
CA ARG A 4 -9.48 19.66 -5.64
C ARG A 4 -10.05 18.25 -5.88
N TYR A 5 -11.37 18.10 -6.01
CA TYR A 5 -12.01 16.82 -6.28
C TYR A 5 -12.02 16.44 -7.77
N SER A 6 -11.84 17.41 -8.66
CA SER A 6 -11.93 17.18 -10.11
C SER A 6 -10.77 16.33 -10.67
N LYS A 7 -9.58 16.38 -10.04
CA LYS A 7 -8.45 15.51 -10.42
C LYS A 7 -8.60 14.06 -9.95
N PHE A 8 -9.52 13.80 -9.01
CA PHE A 8 -9.76 12.46 -8.46
C PHE A 8 -10.55 11.55 -9.42
N LEU A 9 -11.21 12.13 -10.44
CA LEU A 9 -12.03 11.39 -11.41
C LEU A 9 -11.27 10.94 -12.67
N SER A 10 -9.97 11.21 -12.77
CA SER A 10 -9.14 10.76 -13.92
C SER A 10 -8.46 9.40 -13.70
N ILE A 11 -8.72 8.72 -12.58
CA ILE A 11 -8.16 7.39 -12.29
C ILE A 11 -9.24 6.34 -12.62
N SER A 12 -9.65 6.31 -13.90
CA SER A 12 -10.56 5.30 -14.43
C SER A 12 -9.78 4.04 -14.77
N ARG A 13 -9.65 3.14 -13.78
CA ARG A 13 -9.48 1.67 -13.93
C ARG A 13 -9.05 0.93 -12.66
N TYR A 14 -8.87 1.60 -11.53
CA TYR A 14 -8.62 0.91 -10.26
C TYR A 14 -9.94 0.41 -9.72
N THR A 15 -10.13 -0.91 -9.64
CA THR A 15 -11.31 -1.56 -9.06
C THR A 15 -11.45 -1.16 -7.60
N PHE A 16 -12.17 -0.06 -7.39
CA PHE A 16 -12.58 0.51 -6.13
C PHE A 16 -13.57 -0.45 -5.47
N ARG A 17 -13.08 -1.36 -4.62
CA ARG A 17 -13.96 -2.16 -3.76
C ARG A 17 -14.52 -1.24 -2.68
N ARG A 18 -15.65 -0.64 -3.02
CA ARG A 18 -16.51 0.25 -2.25
C ARG A 18 -17.19 -0.49 -1.08
N ILE A 19 -16.41 -1.00 -0.10
CA ILE A 19 -16.99 -1.65 1.10
C ILE A 19 -16.41 -1.13 2.42
N PHE A 20 -15.28 -0.41 2.45
CA PHE A 20 -14.65 -0.01 3.73
C PHE A 20 -14.80 1.47 4.13
N LEU A 21 -15.74 2.21 3.51
CA LEU A 21 -15.98 3.62 3.84
C LEU A 21 -17.17 3.86 4.79
N GLU A 22 -17.97 2.85 5.15
CA GLU A 22 -19.16 3.09 6.01
C GLU A 22 -18.93 2.79 7.50
N ASN A 23 -18.04 1.85 7.86
CA ASN A 23 -17.93 1.39 9.25
C ASN A 23 -16.91 2.13 10.12
N VAL A 24 -15.96 2.88 9.53
CA VAL A 24 -14.92 3.57 10.32
C VAL A 24 -15.33 4.98 10.74
N TYR A 25 -16.20 5.67 9.99
CA TYR A 25 -16.66 7.02 10.35
C TYR A 25 -17.64 7.06 11.53
N ARG A 26 -18.37 5.97 11.83
CA ARG A 26 -19.34 5.94 12.95
C ARG A 26 -18.71 5.81 14.33
N LEU A 27 -17.44 5.40 14.45
CA LEU A 27 -16.77 5.28 15.75
C LEU A 27 -16.12 6.59 16.23
N PHE A 28 -16.25 7.66 15.44
CA PHE A 28 -15.29 8.76 15.43
C PHE A 28 -15.73 10.03 16.17
N ILE A 29 -16.92 10.07 16.77
CA ILE A 29 -17.47 11.31 17.36
C ILE A 29 -17.38 11.35 18.90
N ARG A 30 -17.04 10.26 19.62
CA ARG A 30 -17.31 10.22 21.07
C ARG A 30 -16.14 10.48 22.02
N HIS A 31 -14.87 10.33 21.63
CA HIS A 31 -13.74 10.50 22.55
C HIS A 31 -12.55 11.18 21.88
N GLY A 32 -12.08 12.30 22.46
CA GLY A 32 -11.00 13.16 21.96
C GLY A 32 -9.62 12.50 21.85
N ARG A 33 -9.51 11.52 20.95
CA ARG A 33 -8.28 10.89 20.51
C ARG A 33 -7.80 11.55 19.22
N ILE A 34 -6.48 11.77 19.14
CA ILE A 34 -5.78 12.33 17.99
C ILE A 34 -6.27 11.62 16.71
N LEU A 35 -6.69 12.43 15.73
CA LEU A 35 -7.10 11.98 14.41
C LEU A 35 -5.92 11.28 13.73
N ARG A 36 -5.79 9.96 13.91
CA ARG A 36 -4.88 9.16 13.10
C ARG A 36 -5.48 9.17 11.70
N PHE A 37 -4.91 9.99 10.81
CA PHE A 37 -5.29 9.98 9.40
C PHE A 37 -5.10 8.57 8.89
N MET A 38 -6.20 7.89 8.57
CA MET A 38 -6.16 6.58 7.94
C MET A 38 -5.87 6.82 6.46
N TYR A 39 -4.69 6.38 6.00
CA TYR A 39 -4.28 6.58 4.61
C TYR A 39 -5.02 5.63 3.68
N THR A 40 -5.35 6.12 2.49
CA THR A 40 -5.93 5.29 1.43
C THR A 40 -4.82 4.43 0.83
N ILE A 41 -5.01 3.11 0.85
CA ILE A 41 -4.10 2.20 0.16
C ILE A 41 -4.54 2.05 -1.29
N ILE A 42 -3.61 2.24 -2.22
CA ILE A 42 -3.82 2.03 -3.66
C ILE A 42 -2.92 0.89 -4.10
N GLU A 43 -3.53 -0.18 -4.61
CA GLU A 43 -2.83 -1.36 -5.10
C GLU A 43 -2.60 -1.26 -6.61
N THR A 44 -1.35 -1.40 -7.05
CA THR A 44 -1.05 -1.58 -8.49
C THR A 44 -1.43 -2.99 -8.94
N ASP A 45 -1.64 -3.18 -10.25
CA ASP A 45 -1.90 -4.51 -10.80
C ASP A 45 -0.71 -5.46 -10.61
N ILE A 46 0.53 -4.94 -10.61
CA ILE A 46 1.73 -5.72 -10.30
C ILE A 46 1.67 -6.21 -8.86
N PHE A 47 1.33 -5.35 -7.92
CA PHE A 47 1.17 -5.75 -6.52
C PHE A 47 0.12 -6.86 -6.40
N LYS A 48 -1.08 -6.68 -6.96
CA LYS A 48 -2.16 -7.67 -6.88
C LYS A 48 -1.73 -9.04 -7.40
N ARG A 49 -1.18 -9.09 -8.63
CA ARG A 49 -0.72 -10.35 -9.24
C ARG A 49 0.31 -11.10 -8.40
N TYR A 50 1.22 -10.37 -7.77
CA TYR A 50 2.25 -11.00 -6.94
C TYR A 50 1.74 -11.35 -5.54
N ALA A 51 0.85 -10.53 -4.97
CA ALA A 51 0.24 -10.77 -3.68
C ALA A 51 -0.64 -12.03 -3.67
N GLU A 52 -1.41 -12.28 -4.74
CA GLU A 52 -2.26 -13.48 -4.88
C GLU A 52 -1.47 -14.80 -4.84
N ALA A 53 -0.18 -14.77 -5.17
CA ALA A 53 0.69 -15.94 -5.06
C ALA A 53 1.27 -16.16 -3.64
N ILE A 54 1.01 -15.24 -2.71
CA ILE A 54 1.62 -15.17 -1.38
C ILE A 54 0.56 -15.23 -0.29
N TRP A 55 -0.53 -14.48 -0.47
CA TRP A 55 -1.59 -14.24 0.51
C TRP A 55 -2.96 -14.58 -0.07
N ASP A 56 -3.84 -15.06 0.80
CA ASP A 56 -5.28 -14.99 0.57
C ASP A 56 -5.81 -13.56 0.80
N GLU A 57 -7.11 -13.35 0.56
CA GLU A 57 -7.75 -12.04 0.67
C GLU A 57 -7.66 -11.48 2.11
N ASP A 58 -7.90 -12.32 3.12
CA ASP A 58 -7.88 -11.93 4.53
C ASP A 58 -6.46 -11.54 4.98
N GLU A 59 -5.45 -12.31 4.60
CA GLU A 59 -4.04 -12.01 4.89
C GLU A 59 -3.58 -10.72 4.21
N ARG A 60 -4.01 -10.49 2.98
CA ARG A 60 -3.72 -9.23 2.27
C ARG A 60 -4.40 -8.05 2.95
N ASP A 61 -5.65 -8.19 3.35
CA ASP A 61 -6.41 -7.15 4.03
C ASP A 61 -5.82 -6.82 5.40
N GLU A 62 -5.33 -7.82 6.15
CA GLU A 62 -4.58 -7.62 7.38
C GLU A 62 -3.32 -6.76 7.14
N PHE A 63 -2.54 -7.08 6.10
CA PHE A 63 -1.37 -6.30 5.73
C PHE A 63 -1.74 -4.85 5.35
N ILE A 64 -2.77 -4.67 4.52
CA ILE A 64 -3.27 -3.36 4.07
C ILE A 64 -3.68 -2.49 5.26
N ASN A 65 -4.48 -3.04 6.18
CA ASN A 65 -4.95 -2.35 7.39
C ASN A 65 -3.77 -1.98 8.30
N TRP A 66 -2.82 -2.89 8.47
CA TRP A 66 -1.62 -2.64 9.24
C TRP A 66 -0.76 -1.52 8.62
N LEU A 67 -0.58 -1.51 7.29
CA LEU A 67 0.23 -0.48 6.63
C LEU A 67 -0.46 0.89 6.66
N ALA A 68 -1.78 0.95 6.48
CA ALA A 68 -2.55 2.19 6.56
C ALA A 68 -2.39 2.86 7.94
N ALA A 69 -2.23 2.06 8.99
CA ALA A 69 -1.92 2.50 10.34
C ALA A 69 -0.44 2.88 10.51
N ASN A 70 0.49 2.16 9.88
CA ASN A 70 1.93 2.31 10.08
C ASN A 70 2.64 2.75 8.77
N PRO A 71 2.30 3.95 8.24
CA PRO A 71 2.71 4.39 6.90
C PRO A 71 4.22 4.63 6.75
N LEU A 72 4.97 4.69 7.85
CA LEU A 72 6.41 4.97 7.83
C LEU A 72 7.25 3.71 8.10
N ASP A 73 6.63 2.56 8.34
CA ASP A 73 7.32 1.33 8.69
C ASP A 73 8.09 0.74 7.50
N GLY A 74 9.27 0.20 7.79
CA GLY A 74 10.19 -0.29 6.77
C GLY A 74 11.21 0.75 6.32
N ASP A 75 12.23 0.23 5.66
CA ASP A 75 13.44 0.99 5.32
C ASP A 75 13.23 1.76 4.02
N VAL A 76 13.66 3.02 3.97
CA VAL A 76 13.74 3.73 2.69
C VAL A 76 14.77 3.04 1.81
N VAL A 77 14.41 2.69 0.57
CA VAL A 77 15.33 2.08 -0.39
C VAL A 77 16.19 3.19 -1.00
N PRO A 78 17.52 3.20 -0.81
CA PRO A 78 18.38 4.25 -1.34
C PRO A 78 18.30 4.35 -2.88
N GLY A 79 18.34 5.57 -3.41
CA GLY A 79 18.31 5.81 -4.86
C GLY A 79 16.97 5.53 -5.56
N SER A 80 15.96 5.05 -4.83
CA SER A 80 14.61 4.75 -5.36
C SER A 80 13.74 6.00 -5.54
N GLY A 81 14.16 7.14 -5.01
CA GLY A 81 13.30 8.32 -4.94
C GLY A 81 12.23 8.23 -3.86
N GLY A 82 12.51 7.56 -2.73
CA GLY A 82 11.66 7.57 -1.55
C GLY A 82 10.70 6.39 -1.39
N MET A 83 10.87 5.32 -2.16
CA MET A 83 10.16 4.07 -1.90
C MET A 83 10.64 3.43 -0.60
N ARG A 84 9.75 2.70 0.06
CA ARG A 84 10.02 1.99 1.32
C ARG A 84 9.86 0.49 1.12
N LYS A 85 10.69 -0.28 1.83
CA LYS A 85 10.68 -1.73 1.87
C LYS A 85 10.32 -2.19 3.28
N VAL A 86 9.14 -2.79 3.43
CA VAL A 86 8.73 -3.41 4.68
C VAL A 86 8.91 -4.93 4.60
N ARG A 87 9.43 -5.52 5.68
CA ARG A 87 9.44 -6.96 5.91
C ARG A 87 8.27 -7.26 6.83
N TRP A 88 7.27 -7.97 6.33
CA TRP A 88 6.05 -8.23 7.07
C TRP A 88 5.88 -9.74 7.29
N THR A 89 5.50 -10.10 8.52
CA THR A 89 5.10 -11.45 8.90
C THR A 89 4.09 -11.32 10.02
N ARG A 90 3.04 -12.15 10.03
CA ARG A 90 2.16 -12.31 11.20
C ARG A 90 2.60 -13.49 12.05
N SER A 91 2.20 -13.47 13.32
CA SER A 91 2.36 -14.62 14.21
C SER A 91 1.50 -15.79 13.72
N GLY A 92 2.03 -17.01 13.72
CA GLY A 92 1.35 -18.21 13.21
C GLY A 92 1.44 -18.43 11.70
N MET A 93 2.01 -17.48 10.95
CA MET A 93 2.29 -17.66 9.52
C MET A 93 3.52 -18.57 9.35
N GLY A 94 3.38 -19.68 8.61
CA GLY A 94 4.48 -20.61 8.34
C GLY A 94 5.61 -20.00 7.49
N LYS A 95 6.58 -20.78 7.03
CA LYS A 95 7.74 -20.29 6.24
C LYS A 95 7.38 -19.43 5.01
N ARG A 96 6.17 -19.55 4.45
CA ARG A 96 5.66 -18.73 3.35
C ARG A 96 5.18 -17.33 3.77
N GLY A 97 5.03 -17.08 5.07
CA GLY A 97 4.43 -15.85 5.57
C GLY A 97 5.35 -14.63 5.63
N GLY A 98 6.66 -14.84 5.56
CA GLY A 98 7.63 -13.74 5.47
C GLY A 98 7.61 -13.09 4.09
N THR A 99 7.04 -11.89 4.00
CA THR A 99 6.89 -11.16 2.74
C THR A 99 7.61 -9.82 2.79
N ARG A 100 8.15 -9.40 1.65
CA ARG A 100 8.71 -8.07 1.44
C ARG A 100 7.78 -7.30 0.54
N VAL A 101 7.43 -6.09 0.94
CA VAL A 101 6.58 -5.21 0.14
C VAL A 101 7.31 -3.91 -0.11
N ILE A 102 7.33 -3.48 -1.37
CA ILE A 102 7.76 -2.14 -1.76
C ILE A 102 6.53 -1.27 -1.90
N TYR A 103 6.54 -0.11 -1.24
CA TYR A 103 5.47 0.86 -1.31
C TYR A 103 6.01 2.29 -1.43
N TYR A 104 5.15 3.22 -1.84
CA TYR A 104 5.47 4.64 -1.97
C TYR A 104 4.41 5.51 -1.30
N ASN A 105 4.90 6.53 -0.59
CA ASN A 105 4.07 7.40 0.23
C ASN A 105 3.75 8.70 -0.49
N THR A 106 2.46 9.00 -0.67
CA THR A 106 1.96 10.33 -1.01
C THR A 106 1.10 10.85 0.16
N LEU A 107 1.68 10.88 1.35
CA LEU A 107 0.95 11.16 2.60
C LEU A 107 0.27 12.55 2.61
N SER A 108 0.85 13.55 1.94
CA SER A 108 0.22 14.86 1.74
C SER A 108 -1.07 14.80 0.92
N GLU A 109 -1.22 13.78 0.09
CA GLU A 109 -2.40 13.47 -0.71
C GLU A 109 -3.31 12.43 -0.02
N GLY A 110 -2.90 11.92 1.14
CA GLY A 110 -3.66 10.96 1.91
C GLY A 110 -3.57 9.51 1.40
N SER A 111 -2.56 9.18 0.57
CA SER A 111 -2.46 7.88 -0.08
C SER A 111 -1.11 7.18 0.10
N ILE A 112 -1.14 5.84 0.01
CA ILE A 112 0.02 4.96 -0.02
C ILE A 112 -0.16 3.99 -1.19
N TRP A 113 0.85 3.91 -2.05
CA TRP A 113 0.85 3.04 -3.23
C TRP A 113 1.61 1.75 -2.94
N LEU A 114 0.94 0.62 -3.06
CA LEU A 114 1.56 -0.70 -3.01
C LEU A 114 2.06 -1.10 -4.39
N LEU A 115 3.38 -1.25 -4.54
CA LEU A 115 4.00 -1.44 -5.86
C LEU A 115 4.23 -2.92 -6.19
N ILE A 116 4.78 -3.69 -5.24
CA ILE A 116 5.05 -5.13 -5.43
C ILE A 116 5.23 -5.84 -4.08
N ALA A 117 4.75 -7.08 -3.99
CA ALA A 117 5.00 -8.02 -2.89
C ALA A 117 5.86 -9.20 -3.38
N TYR A 118 6.80 -9.69 -2.57
CA TYR A 118 7.60 -10.87 -2.91
C TYR A 118 8.17 -11.55 -1.67
N THR A 119 8.45 -12.84 -1.78
CA THR A 119 9.11 -13.61 -0.71
C THR A 119 10.63 -13.66 -0.93
N LYS A 120 11.39 -13.94 0.14
CA LYS A 120 12.84 -14.11 0.06
C LYS A 120 13.28 -15.21 -0.90
N ALA A 121 12.47 -16.27 -1.02
CA ALA A 121 12.77 -17.38 -1.92
C ALA A 121 12.76 -16.96 -3.41
N LYS A 122 11.97 -15.94 -3.77
CA LYS A 122 11.96 -15.41 -5.14
C LYS A 122 13.09 -14.41 -5.39
N PHE A 123 13.29 -13.47 -4.47
CA PHE A 123 14.32 -12.43 -4.61
C PHE A 123 14.84 -12.01 -3.24
N ASP A 124 16.14 -11.73 -3.14
CA ASP A 124 16.67 -11.10 -1.91
C ASP A 124 16.45 -9.58 -1.93
N ASP A 125 16.82 -8.94 -3.05
CA ASP A 125 16.52 -7.53 -3.35
C ASP A 125 16.12 -7.38 -4.82
N LEU A 126 15.26 -6.38 -5.09
CA LEU A 126 14.85 -6.03 -6.46
C LEU A 126 15.83 -5.01 -7.07
N PRO A 127 16.15 -5.11 -8.37
CA PRO A 127 17.03 -4.14 -9.03
C PRO A 127 16.47 -2.72 -8.95
N LEU A 128 17.35 -1.74 -8.69
CA LEU A 128 16.93 -0.35 -8.56
C LEU A 128 16.25 0.19 -9.83
N ALA A 129 16.71 -0.23 -11.00
CA ALA A 129 16.11 0.15 -12.28
C ALA A 129 14.65 -0.33 -12.38
N PHE A 130 14.36 -1.55 -11.93
CA PHE A 130 13.01 -2.10 -11.89
C PHE A 130 12.12 -1.33 -10.93
N LEU A 131 12.62 -0.97 -9.75
CA LEU A 131 11.87 -0.15 -8.80
C LEU A 131 11.51 1.21 -9.40
N LYS A 132 12.45 1.87 -10.08
CA LYS A 132 12.19 3.16 -10.75
C LYS A 132 11.09 3.04 -11.81
N GLN A 133 11.08 1.97 -12.60
CA GLN A 133 10.00 1.69 -13.55
C GLN A 133 8.63 1.58 -12.87
N LEU A 134 8.54 0.86 -11.74
CA LEU A 134 7.29 0.79 -10.96
C LEU A 134 6.81 2.16 -10.49
N LYS A 135 7.73 3.07 -10.16
CA LYS A 135 7.39 4.43 -9.75
C LYS A 135 6.94 5.31 -10.92
N GLU A 136 7.53 5.13 -12.10
CA GLU A 136 7.14 5.85 -13.31
C GLU A 136 5.72 5.47 -13.74
N GLU A 137 5.35 4.18 -13.63
CA GLU A 137 4.00 3.70 -13.95
C GLU A 137 2.91 4.43 -13.12
N ILE A 138 3.14 4.61 -11.80
CA ILE A 138 2.17 5.31 -10.95
C ILE A 138 2.15 6.82 -11.17
N SER A 139 3.24 7.44 -11.64
CA SER A 139 3.27 8.88 -11.95
C SER A 139 2.58 9.21 -13.27
N ASP A 140 2.63 8.28 -14.23
CA ASP A 140 1.99 8.42 -15.54
C ASP A 140 0.47 8.15 -15.48
N GLY A 141 -0.06 7.79 -14.30
CA GLY A 141 -1.47 7.44 -14.10
C GLY A 141 -1.87 6.16 -14.81
N ARG A 142 -0.93 5.24 -15.05
CA ARG A 142 -1.18 3.94 -15.67
C ARG A 142 -1.45 2.85 -14.63
#